data_AF-A0A7Y3EKC5-F1
#
_entry.id   AF-A0A7Y3EKC5-F1
#
_cell.length_a   1.000
_cell.length_b   1.000
_cell.length_c   1.000
_cell.angle_alpha   90.00
_cell.angle_beta   90.00
_cell.angle_gamma   90.00
#
_symmetry.space_group_name_H-M   'P 1'
#
loop_
_entity.id
_entity.type
_entity.pdbx_description
1 polymer ?
#
loop_
_entity_poly.entity_id
_entity_poly.type
_entity_poly.pdbx_seq_one_letter_code
_entity_poly.pdbx_strand_id
1 'polypeptide(L)'
;MGILHFFKTPWKNSIMRIVEIITVLSIIIGPIYILISIGRLDRLHYLFLYPRIQSPITWDILAVITALVGCSIYLYLTFIQDFAILRDNNEGFPKWRQKLYKTLAIGYHDTKSQREKLHKITRTMSVMIIGLAIIAYSVLAWIFSLTLQPGWNSSIFAPYFIVAGLYSGVGVIIIAMYLIRKFYNLEHYIRKVHFIGAGVILLGISLLFGYFTFSEYFSRWFSHKIHDTNLLNTLFNRYFWMFIFANYIGVLVPIVILFFKKLRTIKSITFAAVIAVLGLWFNRYLIVVPTLETPYLPIQDSRSEYITYSATWVEWALSFAGVAAFILFFILLMRLVPIIPMSGIIDNEREVKVRKVIKTQN
;
A
#
# COMPACT_ATOMS: atom_id res chain seq x y z
N MET A 1 -4.79 4.59 4.06
CA MET A 1 -6.09 4.84 4.72
C MET A 1 -6.12 6.08 5.61
N GLY A 2 -5.26 6.19 6.63
CA GLY A 2 -5.45 7.19 7.69
C GLY A 2 -5.43 8.65 7.21
N ILE A 3 -4.64 8.98 6.20
CA ILE A 3 -4.61 10.34 5.61
C ILE A 3 -5.96 10.71 4.99
N LEU A 4 -6.64 9.74 4.35
CA LEU A 4 -7.91 9.99 3.68
C LEU A 4 -9.05 10.31 4.65
N HIS A 5 -8.96 9.82 5.89
CA HIS A 5 -9.93 10.12 6.94
C HIS A 5 -10.00 11.63 7.25
N PHE A 6 -8.87 12.35 7.14
CA PHE A 6 -8.77 13.78 7.44
C PHE A 6 -9.27 14.69 6.32
N PHE A 7 -9.36 14.22 5.08
CA PHE A 7 -9.96 15.03 4.02
C PHE A 7 -11.47 15.20 4.30
N LYS A 8 -11.93 16.45 4.39
CA LYS A 8 -13.36 16.78 4.60
C LYS A 8 -14.17 16.76 3.30
N THR A 9 -13.78 15.91 2.35
CA THR A 9 -14.37 15.90 1.02
C THR A 9 -15.33 14.73 0.85
N PRO A 10 -16.57 14.95 0.39
CA PRO A 10 -17.61 13.92 0.31
C PRO A 10 -17.22 12.74 -0.62
N TRP A 11 -16.34 12.98 -1.60
CA TRP A 11 -15.86 11.97 -2.52
C TRP A 11 -15.03 10.85 -1.87
N LYS A 12 -14.47 11.09 -0.67
CA LYS A 12 -13.69 10.05 0.01
C LYS A 12 -14.56 8.84 0.34
N ASN A 13 -15.82 9.07 0.70
CA ASN A 13 -16.70 8.03 1.22
C ASN A 13 -16.86 6.90 0.19
N SER A 14 -16.90 7.19 -1.11
CA SER A 14 -17.00 6.17 -2.16
C SER A 14 -15.76 5.29 -2.35
N ILE A 15 -14.60 5.70 -1.82
CA ILE A 15 -13.30 5.02 -2.05
C ILE A 15 -12.69 4.49 -0.74
N MET A 16 -13.00 5.11 0.40
CA MET A 16 -12.40 4.80 1.71
C MET A 16 -12.39 3.31 2.00
N ARG A 17 -13.52 2.64 1.74
CA ARG A 17 -13.70 1.21 2.00
C ARG A 17 -12.81 0.32 1.13
N ILE A 18 -12.66 0.67 -0.14
CA ILE A 18 -11.79 -0.05 -1.09
C ILE A 18 -10.34 0.07 -0.62
N VAL A 19 -9.90 1.27 -0.26
CA VAL A 19 -8.54 1.52 0.26
C VAL A 19 -8.32 0.75 1.57
N GLU A 20 -9.36 0.69 2.38
CA GLU A 20 -9.37 -0.01 3.65
C GLU A 20 -9.14 -1.52 3.48
N ILE A 21 -9.95 -2.17 2.66
CA ILE A 21 -9.82 -3.60 2.41
C ILE A 21 -8.47 -3.92 1.75
N ILE A 22 -8.05 -3.14 0.75
CA ILE A 22 -6.79 -3.36 0.03
C ILE A 22 -5.60 -3.33 1.00
N THR A 23 -5.51 -2.33 1.88
CA THR A 23 -4.34 -2.21 2.75
C THR A 23 -4.26 -3.37 3.75
N VAL A 24 -5.39 -3.79 4.36
CA VAL A 24 -5.37 -4.92 5.29
C VAL A 24 -4.99 -6.22 4.58
N LEU A 25 -5.55 -6.48 3.39
CA LEU A 25 -5.18 -7.67 2.61
C LEU A 25 -3.71 -7.65 2.18
N SER A 26 -3.18 -6.50 1.78
CA SER A 26 -1.75 -6.36 1.46
C SER A 26 -0.86 -6.66 2.67
N ILE A 27 -1.25 -6.18 3.87
CA ILE A 27 -0.50 -6.43 5.11
C ILE A 27 -0.64 -7.89 5.59
N ILE A 28 -1.71 -8.61 5.23
CA ILE A 28 -1.83 -10.05 5.53
C ILE A 28 -0.92 -10.87 4.61
N ILE A 29 -0.88 -10.53 3.32
CA ILE A 29 -0.16 -11.33 2.32
C ILE A 29 1.35 -11.06 2.35
N GLY A 30 1.79 -9.82 2.60
CA GLY A 30 3.21 -9.46 2.65
C GLY A 30 4.04 -10.36 3.59
N PRO A 31 3.65 -10.53 4.86
CA PRO A 31 4.38 -11.37 5.82
C PRO A 31 4.43 -12.84 5.43
N ILE A 32 3.44 -13.35 4.69
CA ILE A 32 3.46 -14.74 4.21
C ILE A 32 4.68 -14.97 3.30
N TYR A 33 5.07 -13.99 2.47
CA TYR A 33 6.29 -14.10 1.66
C TYR A 33 7.57 -14.10 2.50
N ILE A 34 7.59 -13.35 3.61
CA ILE A 34 8.71 -13.40 4.57
C ILE A 34 8.83 -14.81 5.15
N LEU A 35 7.70 -15.38 5.57
CA LEU A 35 7.66 -16.74 6.12
C LEU A 35 8.16 -17.78 5.13
N ILE A 36 7.71 -17.73 3.87
CA ILE A 36 8.12 -18.69 2.84
C ILE A 36 9.62 -18.56 2.52
N SER A 37 10.20 -17.36 2.69
CA SER A 37 11.64 -17.12 2.49
C SER A 37 12.51 -17.65 3.62
N ILE A 38 11.93 -18.04 4.77
CA ILE A 38 12.68 -18.62 5.89
C ILE A 38 12.93 -20.09 5.61
N GLY A 39 14.20 -20.47 5.44
CA GLY A 39 14.58 -21.87 5.15
C GLY A 39 14.26 -22.87 6.29
N ARG A 40 14.03 -22.40 7.51
CA ARG A 40 13.74 -23.22 8.70
C ARG A 40 12.53 -22.71 9.48
N LEU A 41 11.35 -22.92 8.91
CA LEU A 41 10.07 -22.56 9.52
C LEU A 41 9.82 -23.25 10.88
N ASP A 42 10.42 -24.43 11.10
CA ASP A 42 10.38 -25.17 12.37
C ASP A 42 10.90 -24.34 13.55
N ARG A 43 11.85 -23.42 13.30
CA ARG A 43 12.53 -22.61 14.31
C ARG A 43 11.92 -21.24 14.54
N LEU A 44 10.80 -20.93 13.90
CA LEU A 44 10.21 -19.59 13.94
C LEU A 44 9.87 -19.11 15.35
N HIS A 45 9.47 -20.01 16.24
CA HIS A 45 9.15 -19.70 17.64
C HIS A 45 10.33 -19.10 18.42
N TYR A 46 11.58 -19.39 18.02
CA TYR A 46 12.76 -18.78 18.67
C TYR A 46 12.85 -17.27 18.46
N LEU A 47 12.25 -16.76 17.39
CA LEU A 47 12.20 -15.32 17.15
C LEU A 47 11.37 -14.58 18.23
N PHE A 48 10.40 -15.25 18.83
CA PHE A 48 9.59 -14.71 19.93
C PHE A 48 10.14 -15.04 21.31
N LEU A 49 10.76 -16.22 21.49
CA LEU A 49 11.31 -16.64 22.78
C LEU A 49 12.68 -16.02 23.09
N TYR A 50 13.51 -15.80 22.07
CA TYR A 50 14.85 -15.24 22.20
C TYR A 50 15.09 -14.08 21.22
N PRO A 51 14.27 -13.00 21.27
CA PRO A 51 14.37 -11.90 20.33
C PRO A 51 15.69 -11.13 20.52
N ARG A 52 16.44 -10.95 19.43
CA ARG A 52 17.60 -10.05 19.41
C ARG A 52 17.13 -8.64 19.03
N ILE A 53 16.96 -7.78 20.04
CA ILE A 53 16.49 -6.39 19.85
C ILE A 53 17.49 -5.55 19.04
N GLN A 54 18.77 -5.94 18.97
CA GLN A 54 19.75 -5.24 18.14
C GLN A 54 19.55 -5.48 16.63
N SER A 55 18.73 -6.47 16.24
CA SER A 55 18.49 -6.79 14.84
C SER A 55 17.31 -5.99 14.27
N PRO A 56 17.49 -5.27 13.15
CA PRO A 56 16.41 -4.58 12.45
C PRO A 56 15.27 -5.51 11.99
N ILE A 57 15.56 -6.80 11.77
CA ILE A 57 14.56 -7.80 11.39
C ILE A 57 13.54 -8.01 12.52
N THR A 58 14.00 -8.00 13.79
CA THR A 58 13.11 -8.13 14.95
C THR A 58 12.15 -6.93 15.01
N TRP A 59 12.65 -5.72 14.71
CA TRP A 59 11.83 -4.51 14.68
C TRP A 59 10.78 -4.56 13.56
N ASP A 60 11.15 -5.08 12.40
CA ASP A 60 10.22 -5.22 11.27
C ASP A 60 9.06 -6.15 11.63
N ILE A 61 9.34 -7.27 12.28
CA ILE A 61 8.31 -8.21 12.72
C ILE A 61 7.37 -7.56 13.73
N LEU A 62 7.91 -6.81 14.71
CA LEU A 62 7.09 -6.05 15.66
C LEU A 62 6.25 -4.98 14.96
N ALA A 63 6.82 -4.24 14.00
CA ALA A 63 6.14 -3.20 13.25
C ALA A 63 5.01 -3.78 12.38
N VAL A 64 5.27 -4.88 11.68
CA VAL A 64 4.30 -5.59 10.84
C VAL A 64 3.16 -6.15 11.67
N ILE A 65 3.42 -6.82 12.80
CA ILE A 65 2.38 -7.35 13.69
C ILE A 65 1.52 -6.21 14.24
N THR A 66 2.15 -5.14 14.73
CA THR A 66 1.43 -3.98 15.29
C THR A 66 0.60 -3.28 14.21
N ALA A 67 1.14 -3.15 12.99
CA ALA A 67 0.41 -2.58 11.86
C ALA A 67 -0.76 -3.46 11.43
N LEU A 68 -0.60 -4.78 11.39
CA LEU A 68 -1.67 -5.72 11.05
C LEU A 68 -2.81 -5.64 12.06
N VAL A 69 -2.50 -5.68 13.36
CA VAL A 69 -3.50 -5.56 14.43
C VAL A 69 -4.18 -4.19 14.36
N GLY A 70 -3.40 -3.11 14.28
CA GLY A 70 -3.94 -1.75 14.22
C GLY A 70 -4.84 -1.51 13.02
N CYS A 71 -4.42 -1.93 11.83
CA CYS A 71 -5.22 -1.79 10.60
C CYS A 71 -6.46 -2.68 10.62
N SER A 72 -6.37 -3.90 11.17
CA SER A 72 -7.52 -4.81 11.31
C SER A 72 -8.57 -4.25 12.27
N ILE A 73 -8.15 -3.70 13.42
CA ILE A 73 -9.05 -3.04 14.37
C ILE A 73 -9.70 -1.82 13.71
N TYR A 74 -8.94 -0.98 13.01
CA TYR A 74 -9.51 0.19 12.32
C TYR A 74 -10.50 -0.20 11.23
N LEU A 75 -10.15 -1.18 10.40
CA LEU A 75 -11.06 -1.74 9.40
C LEU A 75 -12.34 -2.24 10.06
N TYR A 76 -12.21 -2.97 11.18
CA TYR A 76 -13.36 -3.46 11.92
C TYR A 76 -14.25 -2.31 12.46
N LEU A 77 -13.65 -1.29 13.08
CA LEU A 77 -14.38 -0.12 13.61
C LEU A 77 -15.18 0.60 12.53
N THR A 78 -14.60 0.77 11.34
CA THR A 78 -15.30 1.39 10.21
C THR A 78 -16.43 0.51 9.66
N PHE A 79 -16.40 -0.81 9.86
CA PHE A 79 -17.46 -1.73 9.45
C PHE A 79 -18.62 -1.86 10.43
N ILE A 80 -18.45 -1.48 11.70
CA ILE A 80 -19.50 -1.64 12.74
C ILE A 80 -20.85 -1.05 12.29
N GLN A 81 -20.83 0.16 11.71
CA GLN A 81 -22.04 0.82 11.22
C GLN A 81 -22.69 0.06 10.06
N ASP A 82 -21.89 -0.41 9.11
CA ASP A 82 -22.39 -1.16 7.96
C ASP A 82 -22.96 -2.53 8.39
N PHE A 83 -22.34 -3.21 9.36
CA PHE A 83 -22.88 -4.45 9.92
C PHE A 83 -24.20 -4.23 10.67
N ALA A 84 -24.36 -3.09 11.36
CA ALA A 84 -25.62 -2.74 11.99
C ALA A 84 -26.73 -2.51 10.95
N ILE A 85 -26.44 -1.78 9.87
CA ILE A 85 -27.38 -1.57 8.76
C ILE A 85 -27.77 -2.90 8.10
N LEU A 86 -26.80 -3.80 7.86
CA LEU A 86 -27.09 -5.13 7.29
C LEU A 86 -27.89 -6.02 8.23
N ARG A 87 -27.61 -5.96 9.55
CA ARG A 87 -28.40 -6.65 10.58
C ARG A 87 -29.85 -6.19 10.59
N ASP A 88 -30.09 -4.89 10.41
CA ASP A 88 -31.43 -4.33 10.46
C ASP A 88 -32.19 -4.55 9.13
N ASN A 89 -31.47 -4.66 8.01
CA ASN A 89 -32.01 -4.96 6.67
C ASN A 89 -31.70 -6.40 6.23
N ASN A 90 -32.18 -7.38 7.00
CA ASN A 90 -31.83 -8.80 6.86
C ASN A 90 -32.74 -9.61 5.90
N GLU A 91 -33.65 -8.97 5.17
CA GLU A 91 -34.64 -9.64 4.33
C GLU A 91 -33.95 -10.51 3.25
N GLY A 92 -34.16 -11.83 3.29
CA GLY A 92 -33.62 -12.78 2.32
C GLY A 92 -32.23 -13.35 2.61
N PHE A 93 -31.56 -12.99 3.72
CA PHE A 93 -30.26 -13.58 4.05
C PHE A 93 -30.36 -14.96 4.74
N PRO A 94 -29.42 -15.90 4.47
CA PRO A 94 -29.30 -17.15 5.22
C PRO A 94 -29.10 -16.92 6.73
N LYS A 95 -29.66 -17.79 7.58
CA LYS A 95 -29.59 -17.68 9.06
C LYS A 95 -28.17 -17.50 9.61
N TRP A 96 -27.17 -18.13 8.98
CA TRP A 96 -25.76 -17.99 9.38
C TRP A 96 -25.22 -16.57 9.16
N ARG A 97 -25.62 -15.88 8.07
CA ARG A 97 -25.22 -14.49 7.78
C ARG A 97 -25.86 -13.52 8.75
N GLN A 98 -27.14 -13.73 9.07
CA GLN A 98 -27.85 -12.91 10.04
C GLN A 98 -27.19 -12.99 11.43
N LYS A 99 -26.82 -14.21 11.86
CA LYS A 99 -26.08 -14.42 13.12
C LYS A 99 -24.72 -13.73 13.07
N LEU A 100 -23.99 -13.85 11.96
CA LEU A 100 -22.69 -13.20 11.75
C LEU A 100 -22.79 -11.67 11.85
N TYR A 101 -23.70 -11.03 11.13
CA TYR A 101 -23.87 -9.57 11.19
C TYR A 101 -24.35 -9.10 12.56
N LYS A 102 -25.21 -9.87 13.23
CA LYS A 102 -25.63 -9.58 14.62
C LYS A 102 -24.44 -9.61 15.58
N THR A 103 -23.55 -10.59 15.48
CA THR A 103 -22.34 -10.66 16.32
C THR A 103 -21.34 -9.57 15.98
N LEU A 104 -21.11 -9.31 14.69
CA LEU A 104 -20.14 -8.32 14.24
C LEU A 104 -20.58 -6.87 14.50
N ALA A 105 -21.88 -6.60 14.66
CA ALA A 105 -22.38 -5.27 14.99
C ALA A 105 -22.19 -4.87 16.47
N ILE A 106 -21.82 -5.80 17.37
CA ILE A 106 -21.62 -5.58 18.82
C ILE A 106 -22.70 -4.68 19.45
N GLY A 107 -23.98 -4.92 19.12
CA GLY A 107 -25.09 -4.15 19.69
C GLY A 107 -25.08 -2.64 19.32
N TYR A 108 -24.47 -2.25 18.21
CA TYR A 108 -24.55 -0.89 17.70
C TYR A 108 -25.97 -0.56 17.21
N HIS A 109 -26.54 0.57 17.66
CA HIS A 109 -27.92 0.98 17.38
C HIS A 109 -28.03 2.40 16.80
N ASP A 110 -26.94 2.97 16.26
CA ASP A 110 -26.87 4.32 15.68
C ASP A 110 -27.43 5.45 16.58
N THR A 111 -27.28 5.32 17.91
CA THR A 111 -27.61 6.43 18.82
C THR A 111 -26.58 7.56 18.69
N LYS A 112 -26.99 8.83 18.93
CA LYS A 112 -26.09 10.00 18.82
C LYS A 112 -24.78 9.82 19.60
N SER A 113 -24.87 9.38 20.85
CA SER A 113 -23.71 9.14 21.72
C SER A 113 -22.79 8.02 21.18
N GLN A 114 -23.35 6.90 20.70
CA GLN A 114 -22.56 5.83 20.10
C GLN A 114 -21.84 6.28 18.82
N ARG A 115 -22.52 7.08 17.98
CA ARG A 115 -21.92 7.62 16.74
C ARG A 115 -20.77 8.58 17.03
N GLU A 116 -20.94 9.51 17.96
CA GLU A 116 -19.87 10.43 18.37
C GLU A 116 -18.66 9.68 18.95
N LYS A 117 -18.91 8.69 19.82
CA LYS A 117 -17.86 7.84 20.38
C LYS A 117 -17.11 7.07 19.30
N LEU A 118 -17.84 6.47 18.35
CA LEU A 118 -17.23 5.73 17.24
C LEU A 118 -16.41 6.65 16.33
N HIS A 119 -16.89 7.85 16.01
CA HIS A 119 -16.10 8.81 15.23
C HIS A 119 -14.84 9.24 15.98
N LYS A 120 -14.92 9.49 17.30
CA LYS A 120 -13.75 9.84 18.12
C LYS A 120 -12.71 8.72 18.12
N ILE A 121 -13.13 7.47 18.36
CA ILE A 121 -12.23 6.31 18.36
C ILE A 121 -11.61 6.11 16.97
N THR A 122 -12.42 6.15 15.91
CA THR A 122 -11.95 5.98 14.53
C THR A 122 -10.95 7.06 14.15
N ARG A 123 -11.19 8.31 14.55
CA ARG A 123 -10.27 9.42 14.31
C ARG A 123 -8.94 9.22 15.03
N THR A 124 -8.96 8.83 16.30
CA THR A 124 -7.72 8.54 17.07
C THR A 124 -6.95 7.39 16.44
N MET A 125 -7.62 6.28 16.11
CA MET A 125 -7.01 5.14 15.44
C MET A 125 -6.42 5.52 14.07
N SER A 126 -7.07 6.43 13.33
CA SER A 126 -6.56 6.94 12.06
C SER A 126 -5.21 7.65 12.22
N VAL A 127 -5.02 8.46 13.28
CA VAL A 127 -3.72 9.11 13.57
C VAL A 127 -2.67 8.05 13.89
N MET A 128 -3.02 7.09 14.75
CA MET A 128 -2.11 6.02 15.16
C MET A 128 -1.63 5.21 13.95
N ILE A 129 -2.52 4.88 13.01
CA ILE A 129 -2.16 4.12 11.79
C ILE A 129 -1.23 4.91 10.87
N ILE A 130 -1.39 6.23 10.76
CA ILE A 130 -0.43 7.05 10.00
C ILE A 130 0.96 6.94 10.62
N GLY A 131 1.06 7.08 11.95
CA GLY A 131 2.33 6.93 12.67
C GLY A 131 2.93 5.53 12.51
N LEU A 132 2.11 4.49 12.69
CA LEU A 132 2.53 3.10 12.50
C LEU A 132 3.02 2.81 11.08
N ALA A 133 2.36 3.37 10.06
CA ALA A 133 2.80 3.21 8.68
C ALA A 133 4.18 3.85 8.45
N ILE A 134 4.39 5.08 8.95
CA ILE A 134 5.70 5.76 8.85
C ILE A 134 6.79 4.92 9.53
N ILE A 135 6.52 4.40 10.73
CA ILE A 135 7.45 3.54 11.46
C ILE A 135 7.74 2.26 10.66
N ALA A 136 6.71 1.54 10.21
CA ALA A 136 6.87 0.28 9.48
C ALA A 136 7.72 0.44 8.21
N TYR A 137 7.45 1.46 7.39
CA TYR A 137 8.26 1.72 6.20
C TYR A 137 9.69 2.18 6.52
N SER A 138 9.88 2.90 7.63
CA SER A 138 11.23 3.31 8.08
C SER A 138 12.05 2.11 8.54
N VAL A 139 11.45 1.23 9.34
CA VAL A 139 12.09 0.00 9.83
C VAL A 139 12.42 -0.94 8.68
N LEU A 140 11.51 -1.10 7.71
CA LEU A 140 11.78 -1.86 6.49
C LEU A 140 12.98 -1.29 5.72
N ALA A 141 13.10 0.04 5.64
CA ALA A 141 14.25 0.66 5.00
C ALA A 141 15.55 0.42 5.77
N TRP A 142 15.49 0.42 7.10
CA TRP A 142 16.64 0.17 7.97
C TRP A 142 17.18 -1.25 7.91
N ILE A 143 16.37 -2.24 7.54
CA ILE A 143 16.87 -3.58 7.21
C ILE A 143 17.97 -3.49 6.13
N PHE A 144 17.79 -2.61 5.15
CA PHE A 144 18.80 -2.38 4.12
C PHE A 144 19.85 -1.37 4.60
N SER A 145 19.43 -0.19 5.07
CA SER A 145 20.38 0.91 5.28
C SER A 145 21.38 0.69 6.41
N LEU A 146 21.08 -0.16 7.38
CA LEU A 146 21.99 -0.51 8.47
C LEU A 146 22.96 -1.64 8.10
N THR A 147 22.79 -2.26 6.93
CA THR A 147 23.73 -3.25 6.42
C THR A 147 24.85 -2.56 5.63
N LEU A 148 26.07 -3.02 5.84
CA LEU A 148 27.27 -2.48 5.19
C LEU A 148 27.44 -3.07 3.78
N GLN A 149 26.42 -2.94 2.93
CA GLN A 149 26.46 -3.33 1.51
C GLN A 149 26.55 -2.06 0.63
N PRO A 150 27.36 -2.03 -0.44
CA PRO A 150 27.42 -0.87 -1.33
C PRO A 150 26.05 -0.67 -1.97
N GLY A 151 25.58 0.57 -2.07
CA GLY A 151 24.21 0.84 -2.51
C GLY A 151 23.15 0.84 -1.41
N TRP A 152 23.27 0.06 -0.34
CA TRP A 152 22.27 0.07 0.74
C TRP A 152 22.54 1.08 1.84
N ASN A 153 23.81 1.30 2.19
CA ASN A 153 24.18 2.25 3.24
C ASN A 153 23.94 3.71 2.81
N SER A 154 22.72 4.20 3.06
CA SER A 154 22.29 5.56 2.73
C SER A 154 21.26 6.07 3.74
N SER A 155 21.43 7.31 4.21
CA SER A 155 20.53 7.96 5.16
C SER A 155 19.18 8.34 4.56
N ILE A 156 19.07 8.45 3.22
CA ILE A 156 17.83 8.83 2.54
C ILE A 156 16.84 7.66 2.39
N PHE A 157 17.26 6.42 2.69
CA PHE A 157 16.45 5.22 2.45
C PHE A 157 15.13 5.22 3.21
N ALA A 158 15.10 5.66 4.48
CA ALA A 158 13.86 5.70 5.25
C ALA A 158 12.77 6.60 4.61
N PRO A 159 13.01 7.90 4.36
CA PRO A 159 12.02 8.73 3.67
C PRO A 159 11.75 8.27 2.24
N TYR A 160 12.76 7.72 1.54
CA TYR A 160 12.57 7.18 0.19
C TYR A 160 11.60 6.00 0.16
N PHE A 161 11.73 5.04 1.09
CA PHE A 161 10.84 3.88 1.17
C PHE A 161 9.41 4.26 1.57
N ILE A 162 9.22 5.26 2.44
CA ILE A 162 7.89 5.77 2.77
C ILE A 162 7.21 6.33 1.51
N VAL A 163 7.91 7.18 0.76
CA VAL A 163 7.37 7.79 -0.46
C VAL A 163 7.12 6.74 -1.54
N ALA A 164 8.03 5.79 -1.72
CA ALA A 164 7.84 4.65 -2.60
C ALA A 164 6.61 3.82 -2.23
N GLY A 165 6.40 3.53 -0.94
CA GLY A 165 5.22 2.82 -0.45
C GLY A 165 3.92 3.56 -0.77
N LEU A 166 3.89 4.88 -0.52
CA LEU A 166 2.76 5.74 -0.90
C LEU A 166 2.55 5.77 -2.42
N TYR A 167 3.63 5.78 -3.21
CA TYR A 167 3.60 5.80 -4.67
C TYR A 167 2.91 4.55 -5.23
N SER A 168 3.36 3.35 -4.84
CA SER A 168 2.69 2.11 -5.21
C SER A 168 1.29 2.00 -4.63
N GLY A 169 1.08 2.44 -3.39
CA GLY A 169 -0.21 2.33 -2.71
C GLY A 169 -1.30 3.09 -3.46
N VAL A 170 -1.03 4.35 -3.82
CA VAL A 170 -1.96 5.17 -4.61
C VAL A 170 -2.13 4.59 -6.02
N GLY A 171 -1.06 4.08 -6.63
CA GLY A 171 -1.14 3.39 -7.93
C GLY A 171 -2.08 2.19 -7.90
N VAL A 172 -1.93 1.29 -6.92
CA VAL A 172 -2.78 0.11 -6.73
C VAL A 172 -4.24 0.53 -6.46
N ILE A 173 -4.48 1.57 -5.66
CA ILE A 173 -5.82 2.09 -5.40
C ILE A 173 -6.49 2.56 -6.71
N ILE A 174 -5.78 3.30 -7.56
CA ILE A 174 -6.31 3.78 -8.85
C ILE A 174 -6.65 2.60 -9.76
N ILE A 175 -5.79 1.58 -9.83
CA ILE A 175 -6.02 0.36 -10.62
C ILE A 175 -7.25 -0.37 -10.08
N ALA A 176 -7.33 -0.59 -8.77
CA ALA A 176 -8.46 -1.27 -8.14
C ALA A 176 -9.79 -0.51 -8.36
N MET A 177 -9.79 0.81 -8.21
CA MET A 177 -10.96 1.64 -8.52
C MET A 177 -11.44 1.47 -9.96
N TYR A 178 -10.52 1.40 -10.92
CA TYR A 178 -10.87 1.19 -12.33
C TYR A 178 -11.48 -0.20 -12.56
N LEU A 179 -10.88 -1.25 -12.00
CA LEU A 179 -11.38 -2.62 -12.11
C LEU A 179 -12.76 -2.77 -11.46
N ILE A 180 -12.93 -2.28 -10.23
CA ILE A 180 -14.21 -2.33 -9.51
C ILE A 180 -15.29 -1.57 -10.25
N ARG A 181 -14.97 -0.37 -10.76
CA ARG A 181 -15.88 0.43 -11.60
C ARG A 181 -16.34 -0.34 -12.83
N LYS A 182 -15.44 -1.07 -13.50
CA LYS A 182 -15.72 -1.83 -14.72
C LYS A 182 -16.50 -3.13 -14.46
N PHE A 183 -16.15 -3.89 -13.42
CA PHE A 183 -16.76 -5.20 -13.15
C PHE A 183 -18.10 -5.11 -12.41
N TYR A 184 -18.26 -4.14 -11.50
CA TYR A 184 -19.48 -3.99 -10.69
C TYR A 184 -20.42 -2.89 -11.20
N ASN A 185 -20.14 -2.29 -12.37
CA ASN A 185 -20.93 -1.21 -12.97
C ASN A 185 -21.18 0.00 -12.04
N LEU A 186 -20.23 0.30 -11.14
CA LEU A 186 -20.35 1.36 -10.14
C LEU A 186 -20.02 2.76 -10.68
N GLU A 187 -20.31 3.04 -11.95
CA GLU A 187 -19.92 4.28 -12.62
C GLU A 187 -20.56 5.53 -12.00
N HIS A 188 -21.78 5.38 -11.44
CA HIS A 188 -22.50 6.46 -10.78
C HIS A 188 -21.85 6.89 -9.46
N TYR A 189 -21.23 5.94 -8.75
CA TYR A 189 -20.54 6.19 -7.48
C TYR A 189 -19.07 6.56 -7.73
N ILE A 190 -18.34 5.79 -8.55
CA ILE A 190 -16.92 6.03 -8.86
C ILE A 190 -16.79 6.86 -10.14
N ARG A 191 -17.03 8.17 -9.98
CA ARG A 191 -16.94 9.19 -11.05
C ARG A 191 -15.50 9.60 -11.36
N LYS A 192 -15.31 10.29 -12.50
CA LYS A 192 -14.00 10.84 -12.96
C LYS A 192 -13.29 11.72 -11.92
N VAL A 193 -14.04 12.45 -11.08
CA VAL A 193 -13.48 13.31 -10.03
C VAL A 193 -12.59 12.54 -9.05
N HIS A 194 -12.94 11.29 -8.75
CA HIS A 194 -12.17 10.40 -7.88
C HIS A 194 -10.80 10.06 -8.49
N PHE A 195 -10.78 9.74 -9.80
CA PHE A 195 -9.53 9.47 -10.53
C PHE A 195 -8.66 10.71 -10.64
N ILE A 196 -9.24 11.89 -10.86
CA ILE A 196 -8.47 13.15 -10.90
C ILE A 196 -7.86 13.44 -9.52
N GLY A 197 -8.64 13.30 -8.44
CA GLY A 197 -8.14 13.51 -7.08
C GLY A 197 -6.99 12.56 -6.75
N ALA A 198 -7.16 11.26 -6.99
CA ALA A 198 -6.11 10.27 -6.78
C ALA A 198 -4.90 10.50 -7.71
N GLY A 199 -5.12 10.90 -8.96
CA GLY A 199 -4.07 11.22 -9.92
C GLY A 199 -3.26 12.47 -9.54
N VAL A 200 -3.87 13.48 -8.94
CA VAL A 200 -3.12 14.65 -8.42
C VAL A 200 -2.27 14.26 -7.21
N ILE A 201 -2.79 13.41 -6.33
CA ILE A 201 -2.00 12.85 -5.22
C ILE A 201 -0.82 12.03 -5.76
N LEU A 202 -1.08 11.16 -6.74
CA LEU A 202 -0.04 10.35 -7.39
C LEU A 202 1.01 11.25 -8.06
N LEU A 203 0.62 12.36 -8.70
CA LEU A 203 1.55 13.33 -9.28
C LEU A 203 2.48 13.93 -8.21
N GLY A 204 1.92 14.42 -7.11
CA GLY A 204 2.72 15.00 -6.02
C GLY A 204 3.73 14.00 -5.45
N ILE A 205 3.29 12.75 -5.25
CA ILE A 205 4.16 11.68 -4.77
C ILE A 205 5.20 11.29 -5.84
N SER A 206 4.84 11.26 -7.12
CA SER A 206 5.76 10.91 -8.22
C SER A 206 6.90 11.91 -8.37
N LEU A 207 6.64 13.20 -8.16
CA LEU A 207 7.66 14.25 -8.15
C LEU A 207 8.63 14.06 -6.98
N LEU A 208 8.09 13.79 -5.79
CA LEU A 208 8.91 13.55 -4.59
C LEU A 208 9.73 12.25 -4.71
N PHE A 209 9.12 11.20 -5.25
CA PHE A 209 9.79 9.93 -5.53
C PHE A 209 10.94 10.15 -6.53
N GLY A 210 10.67 10.83 -7.64
CA GLY A 210 11.68 11.19 -8.63
C GLY A 210 12.82 12.03 -8.06
N TYR A 211 12.53 12.99 -7.18
CA TYR A 211 13.57 13.76 -6.49
C TYR A 211 14.47 12.87 -5.62
N PHE A 212 13.89 11.96 -4.83
CA PHE A 212 14.68 11.05 -4.00
C PHE A 212 15.48 10.04 -4.83
N THR A 213 14.89 9.48 -5.89
CA THR A 213 15.61 8.62 -6.84
C THR A 213 16.78 9.37 -7.46
N PHE A 214 16.57 10.61 -7.92
CA PHE A 214 17.65 11.43 -8.47
C PHE A 214 18.74 11.71 -7.44
N SER A 215 18.37 12.16 -6.24
CA SER A 215 19.32 12.48 -5.15
C SER A 215 20.18 11.27 -4.77
N GLU A 216 19.56 10.09 -4.75
CA GLU A 216 20.20 8.83 -4.39
C GLU A 216 21.25 8.40 -5.43
N TYR A 217 20.92 8.40 -6.73
CA TYR A 217 21.89 8.05 -7.78
C TYR A 217 22.94 9.15 -7.98
N PHE A 218 22.53 10.43 -7.89
CA PHE A 218 23.44 11.57 -8.04
C PHE A 218 24.53 11.56 -6.96
N SER A 219 24.15 11.35 -5.70
CA SER A 219 25.12 11.30 -4.59
C SER A 219 26.15 10.17 -4.77
N ARG A 220 25.73 8.99 -5.25
CA ARG A 220 26.65 7.87 -5.53
C ARG A 220 27.60 8.16 -6.66
N TRP A 221 27.08 8.70 -7.76
CA TRP A 221 27.89 9.11 -8.89
C TRP A 221 28.91 10.19 -8.47
N PHE A 222 28.49 11.16 -7.67
CA PHE A 222 29.34 12.24 -7.19
C PHE A 222 30.41 11.78 -6.18
N SER A 223 30.13 10.77 -5.35
CA SER A 223 31.07 10.31 -4.32
C SER A 223 32.31 9.57 -4.87
N HIS A 224 32.28 9.11 -6.13
CA HIS A 224 33.40 8.39 -6.80
C HIS A 224 34.03 7.24 -5.99
N LYS A 225 33.30 6.63 -5.05
CA LYS A 225 33.77 5.45 -4.33
C LYS A 225 33.82 4.27 -5.28
N ILE A 226 34.91 3.49 -5.22
CA ILE A 226 35.16 2.34 -6.12
C ILE A 226 33.97 1.36 -6.14
N HIS A 227 33.37 1.07 -4.99
CA HIS A 227 32.25 0.13 -4.93
C HIS A 227 30.94 0.72 -5.45
N ASP A 228 30.72 2.02 -5.30
CA ASP A 228 29.55 2.70 -5.87
C ASP A 228 29.67 2.84 -7.39
N THR A 229 30.87 3.09 -7.92
CA THR A 229 31.11 3.12 -9.38
C THR A 229 30.95 1.73 -9.99
N ASN A 230 31.40 0.66 -9.31
CA ASN A 230 31.16 -0.71 -9.76
C ASN A 230 29.67 -1.07 -9.80
N LEU A 231 28.90 -0.65 -8.79
CA LEU A 231 27.44 -0.82 -8.79
C LEU A 231 26.78 -0.05 -9.94
N LEU A 232 27.15 1.22 -10.14
CA LEU A 232 26.63 2.03 -11.25
C LEU A 232 26.96 1.42 -12.61
N ASN A 233 28.19 0.94 -12.81
CA ASN A 233 28.58 0.24 -14.03
C ASN A 233 27.74 -1.03 -14.27
N THR A 234 27.43 -1.77 -13.21
CA THR A 234 26.57 -2.96 -13.31
C THR A 234 25.13 -2.58 -13.69
N LEU A 235 24.60 -1.51 -13.11
CA LEU A 235 23.28 -0.97 -13.42
C LEU A 235 23.18 -0.45 -14.87
N PHE A 236 24.18 0.28 -15.34
CA PHE A 236 24.19 0.88 -16.68
C PHE A 236 24.59 -0.09 -17.79
N ASN A 237 25.21 -1.23 -17.47
CA ASN A 237 25.53 -2.26 -18.46
C ASN A 237 24.50 -3.41 -18.43
N ARG A 238 24.52 -4.24 -17.40
CA ARG A 238 23.72 -5.48 -17.34
C ARG A 238 22.24 -5.20 -17.15
N TYR A 239 21.90 -4.26 -16.28
CA TYR A 239 20.51 -3.97 -15.89
C TYR A 239 19.95 -2.71 -16.57
N PHE A 240 20.56 -2.26 -17.67
CA PHE A 240 20.28 -0.97 -18.30
C PHE A 240 18.79 -0.74 -18.57
N TRP A 241 18.13 -1.68 -19.22
CA TRP A 241 16.71 -1.54 -19.56
C TRP A 241 15.79 -1.52 -18.34
N MET A 242 16.10 -2.32 -17.31
CA MET A 242 15.36 -2.29 -16.05
C MET A 242 15.57 -0.96 -15.33
N PHE A 243 16.80 -0.43 -15.36
CA PHE A 243 17.14 0.87 -14.79
C PHE A 243 16.40 2.01 -15.47
N ILE A 244 16.40 2.04 -16.81
CA ILE A 244 15.66 3.02 -17.60
C ILE A 244 14.16 2.92 -17.31
N PHE A 245 13.62 1.71 -17.28
CA PHE A 245 12.21 1.52 -17.01
C PHE A 245 11.82 1.96 -15.60
N ALA A 246 12.57 1.55 -14.57
CA ALA A 246 12.25 1.85 -13.18
C ALA A 246 12.35 3.35 -12.86
N ASN A 247 13.46 3.99 -13.28
CA ASN A 247 13.82 5.33 -12.82
C ASN A 247 13.36 6.43 -13.78
N TYR A 248 13.26 6.16 -15.09
CA TYR A 248 12.80 7.14 -16.07
C TYR A 248 11.35 6.89 -16.46
N ILE A 249 11.03 5.73 -17.04
CA ILE A 249 9.66 5.46 -17.52
C ILE A 249 8.68 5.44 -16.34
N GLY A 250 9.03 4.73 -15.27
CA GLY A 250 8.25 4.55 -14.06
C GLY A 250 7.98 5.84 -13.29
N VAL A 251 8.78 6.88 -13.50
CA VAL A 251 8.68 8.18 -12.82
C VAL A 251 8.14 9.26 -13.76
N LEU A 252 8.77 9.44 -14.92
CA LEU A 252 8.45 10.50 -15.88
C LEU A 252 7.11 10.29 -16.57
N VAL A 253 6.74 9.07 -16.95
CA VAL A 253 5.47 8.84 -17.66
C VAL A 253 4.27 9.20 -16.76
N PRO A 254 4.21 8.76 -15.49
CA PRO A 254 3.17 9.22 -14.58
C PRO A 254 3.17 10.73 -14.37
N ILE A 255 4.35 11.36 -14.22
CA ILE A 255 4.47 12.82 -14.12
C ILE A 255 3.86 13.52 -15.35
N VAL A 256 4.27 13.13 -16.56
CA VAL A 256 3.83 13.77 -17.81
C VAL A 256 2.32 13.63 -18.00
N ILE A 257 1.78 12.41 -17.87
CA ILE A 257 0.35 12.16 -18.06
C ILE A 257 -0.48 12.93 -17.02
N LEU A 258 -0.03 12.96 -15.78
CA LEU A 258 -0.76 13.60 -14.70
C LEU A 258 -0.53 15.10 -14.63
N PHE A 259 0.56 15.64 -15.17
CA PHE A 259 0.81 17.08 -15.20
C PHE A 259 -0.13 17.78 -16.18
N PHE A 260 -0.26 17.26 -17.41
CA PHE A 260 -1.12 17.86 -18.43
C PHE A 260 -2.60 17.60 -18.19
N LYS A 261 -3.36 18.65 -17.88
CA LYS A 261 -4.82 18.56 -17.63
C LYS A 261 -5.59 17.85 -18.76
N LYS A 262 -5.16 18.01 -20.02
CA LYS A 262 -5.78 17.37 -21.20
C LYS A 262 -5.66 15.84 -21.18
N LEU A 263 -4.59 15.30 -20.61
CA LEU A 263 -4.31 13.86 -20.54
C LEU A 263 -4.97 13.18 -19.33
N ARG A 264 -5.60 13.94 -18.41
CA ARG A 264 -6.26 13.40 -17.20
C ARG A 264 -7.62 12.74 -17.50
N THR A 265 -7.61 11.71 -18.33
CA THR A 265 -8.75 10.80 -18.54
C THR A 265 -8.67 9.61 -17.59
N ILE A 266 -9.79 8.91 -17.36
CA ILE A 266 -9.80 7.73 -16.47
C ILE A 266 -8.79 6.69 -16.98
N LYS A 267 -8.82 6.35 -18.27
CA LYS A 267 -7.92 5.37 -18.88
C LYS A 267 -6.45 5.80 -18.77
N SER A 268 -6.14 7.07 -19.06
CA SER A 268 -4.77 7.59 -18.99
C SER A 268 -4.23 7.61 -17.56
N ILE A 269 -5.05 8.00 -16.57
CA ILE A 269 -4.66 7.98 -15.15
C ILE A 269 -4.41 6.54 -14.68
N THR A 270 -5.25 5.59 -15.08
CA THR A 270 -5.03 4.17 -14.77
C THR A 270 -3.77 3.64 -15.46
N PHE A 271 -3.51 4.00 -16.71
CA PHE A 271 -2.29 3.62 -17.41
C PHE A 271 -1.03 4.16 -16.72
N ALA A 272 -1.04 5.43 -16.30
CA ALA A 272 0.02 6.00 -15.48
C ALA A 272 0.21 5.23 -14.16
N ALA A 273 -0.87 4.85 -13.49
CA ALA A 273 -0.80 4.06 -12.26
C ALA A 273 -0.21 2.65 -12.49
N VAL A 274 -0.51 1.99 -13.60
CA VAL A 274 0.08 0.69 -13.95
C VAL A 274 1.59 0.82 -14.17
N ILE A 275 2.02 1.83 -14.94
CA ILE A 275 3.45 2.10 -15.16
C ILE A 275 4.15 2.44 -13.84
N ALA A 276 3.53 3.24 -12.97
CA ALA A 276 4.07 3.58 -11.66
C ALA A 276 4.32 2.33 -10.80
N VAL A 277 3.35 1.41 -10.73
CA VAL A 277 3.46 0.17 -9.94
C VAL A 277 4.51 -0.76 -10.52
N LEU A 278 4.53 -0.96 -11.84
CA LEU A 278 5.55 -1.79 -12.50
C LEU A 278 6.95 -1.19 -12.35
N GLY A 279 7.08 0.13 -12.53
CA GLY A 279 8.34 0.85 -12.36
C GLY A 279 8.88 0.70 -10.94
N LEU A 280 8.01 0.77 -9.92
CA LEU A 280 8.42 0.53 -8.55
C LEU A 280 8.80 -0.92 -8.28
N TRP A 281 8.13 -1.89 -8.89
CA TRP A 281 8.52 -3.31 -8.77
C TRP A 281 9.95 -3.53 -9.28
N PHE A 282 10.28 -2.99 -10.47
CA PHE A 282 11.66 -3.01 -10.97
C PHE A 282 12.62 -2.21 -10.09
N ASN A 283 12.19 -1.07 -9.53
CA ASN A 283 13.01 -0.30 -8.60
C ASN A 283 13.41 -1.15 -7.37
N ARG A 284 12.48 -1.96 -6.82
CA ARG A 284 12.80 -2.89 -5.71
C ARG A 284 13.76 -3.99 -6.15
N TYR A 285 13.58 -4.56 -7.33
CA TYR A 285 14.52 -5.53 -7.89
C TYR A 285 15.94 -4.94 -8.02
N LEU A 286 16.06 -3.72 -8.56
CA LEU A 286 17.35 -3.03 -8.76
C LEU A 286 18.02 -2.61 -7.45
N ILE A 287 17.26 -2.33 -6.40
CA ILE A 287 17.82 -2.07 -5.08
C ILE A 287 18.44 -3.35 -4.53
N VAL A 288 17.83 -4.52 -4.73
CA VAL A 288 18.25 -5.77 -4.07
C VAL A 288 19.27 -6.55 -4.88
N VAL A 289 18.97 -6.90 -6.13
CA VAL A 289 19.74 -7.89 -6.90
C VAL A 289 21.11 -7.34 -7.34
N PRO A 290 21.21 -6.24 -8.10
CA PRO A 290 22.50 -5.71 -8.53
C PRO A 290 23.43 -5.37 -7.35
N THR A 291 22.87 -4.85 -6.27
CA THR A 291 23.59 -4.52 -5.04
C THR A 291 24.25 -5.75 -4.41
N LEU A 292 23.57 -6.90 -4.41
CA LEU A 292 24.12 -8.16 -3.90
C LEU A 292 25.12 -8.80 -4.88
N GLU A 293 24.95 -8.58 -6.19
CA GLU A 293 25.91 -9.03 -7.22
C GLU A 293 27.22 -8.22 -7.22
N THR A 294 27.25 -7.06 -6.56
CA THR A 294 28.45 -6.21 -6.43
C THR A 294 28.91 -6.07 -4.97
N PRO A 295 29.42 -7.14 -4.33
CA PRO A 295 29.90 -7.09 -2.95
C PRO A 295 31.17 -6.22 -2.79
N TYR A 296 31.48 -5.87 -1.54
CA TYR A 296 32.73 -5.17 -1.21
C TYR A 296 33.98 -6.02 -1.49
N LEU A 297 33.90 -7.32 -1.22
CA LEU A 297 34.99 -8.26 -1.48
C LEU A 297 34.92 -8.78 -2.92
N PRO A 298 36.05 -8.98 -3.59
CA PRO A 298 36.06 -9.59 -4.92
C PRO A 298 35.50 -11.01 -4.85
N ILE A 299 34.65 -11.35 -5.80
CA ILE A 299 34.11 -12.70 -5.94
C ILE A 299 35.25 -13.61 -6.39
N GLN A 300 35.60 -14.59 -5.56
CA GLN A 300 36.65 -15.58 -5.81
C GLN A 300 36.05 -16.99 -5.68
N ASP A 301 36.50 -17.92 -6.52
CA ASP A 301 36.17 -19.36 -6.49
C ASP A 301 34.67 -19.69 -6.36
N SER A 302 33.81 -18.83 -6.91
CA SER A 302 32.36 -19.00 -6.90
C SER A 302 31.90 -19.58 -8.23
N ARG A 303 30.94 -20.52 -8.17
CA ARG A 303 30.32 -21.05 -9.40
C ARG A 303 29.61 -19.93 -10.15
N SER A 304 29.68 -19.95 -11.48
CA SER A 304 29.05 -18.94 -12.33
C SER A 304 27.55 -18.78 -12.05
N GLU A 305 26.85 -19.83 -11.64
CA GLU A 305 25.42 -19.77 -11.33
C GLU A 305 25.10 -18.95 -10.07
N TYR A 306 26.07 -18.75 -9.16
CA TYR A 306 25.87 -18.00 -7.92
C TYR A 306 26.28 -16.52 -8.03
N ILE A 307 26.86 -16.14 -9.17
CA ILE A 307 27.30 -14.75 -9.43
C ILE A 307 26.13 -13.91 -9.93
N THR A 308 25.17 -14.51 -10.62
CA THR A 308 24.02 -13.81 -11.21
C THR A 308 22.72 -14.41 -10.75
N TYR A 309 21.82 -13.56 -10.26
CA TYR A 309 20.49 -14.00 -9.87
C TYR A 309 19.55 -14.06 -11.09
N SER A 310 18.89 -15.20 -11.25
CA SER A 310 17.75 -15.34 -12.17
C SER A 310 16.61 -16.02 -11.44
N ALA A 311 15.42 -15.45 -11.56
CA ALA A 311 14.25 -15.99 -10.89
C ALA A 311 13.82 -17.31 -11.53
N THR A 312 13.74 -18.34 -10.71
CA THR A 312 13.25 -19.67 -11.08
C THR A 312 11.74 -19.62 -11.36
N TRP A 313 11.24 -20.64 -12.06
CA TRP A 313 9.80 -20.76 -12.31
C TRP A 313 8.99 -20.86 -11.02
N VAL A 314 9.57 -21.40 -9.93
CA VAL A 314 8.94 -21.50 -8.61
C VAL A 314 8.75 -20.13 -7.98
N GLU A 315 9.76 -19.26 -8.04
CA GLU A 315 9.68 -17.88 -7.54
C GLU A 315 8.64 -17.06 -8.31
N TRP A 316 8.58 -17.24 -9.64
CA TRP A 316 7.53 -16.65 -10.47
C TRP A 316 6.14 -17.17 -10.10
N ALA A 317 5.99 -18.49 -9.98
CA ALA A 317 4.72 -19.12 -9.60
C ALA A 317 4.25 -18.62 -8.23
N LEU A 318 5.15 -18.51 -7.25
CA LEU A 318 4.84 -18.00 -5.92
C LEU A 318 4.42 -16.53 -5.96
N SER A 319 5.11 -15.71 -6.76
CA SER A 319 4.77 -14.30 -6.97
C SER A 319 3.36 -14.13 -7.55
N PHE A 320 3.02 -14.91 -8.58
CA PHE A 320 1.66 -14.90 -9.15
C PHE A 320 0.62 -15.48 -8.18
N ALA A 321 0.99 -16.48 -7.39
CA ALA A 321 0.10 -17.08 -6.39
C ALA A 321 -0.33 -16.07 -5.33
N GLY A 322 0.56 -15.20 -4.83
CA GLY A 322 0.14 -14.18 -3.86
C GLY A 322 -0.69 -13.06 -4.49
N VAL A 323 -0.47 -12.70 -5.77
CA VAL A 323 -1.38 -11.79 -6.49
C VAL A 323 -2.76 -12.43 -6.66
N ALA A 324 -2.81 -13.70 -7.05
CA ALA A 324 -4.06 -14.46 -7.17
C ALA A 324 -4.77 -14.59 -5.81
N ALA A 325 -4.04 -14.87 -4.73
CA ALA A 325 -4.57 -14.91 -3.37
C ALA A 325 -5.15 -13.56 -2.94
N PHE A 326 -4.44 -12.45 -3.24
CA PHE A 326 -4.94 -11.10 -2.98
C PHE A 326 -6.27 -10.86 -3.68
N ILE A 327 -6.36 -11.16 -4.98
CA ILE A 327 -7.58 -11.00 -5.78
C ILE A 327 -8.71 -11.89 -5.24
N LEU A 328 -8.41 -13.14 -4.90
CA LEU A 328 -9.38 -14.09 -4.35
C LEU A 328 -9.96 -13.61 -3.02
N PHE A 329 -9.11 -13.23 -2.06
CA PHE A 329 -9.55 -12.71 -0.77
C PHE A 329 -10.29 -11.38 -0.91
N PHE A 330 -9.86 -10.52 -1.83
CA PHE A 330 -10.56 -9.28 -2.15
C PHE A 330 -11.98 -9.56 -2.65
N ILE A 331 -12.16 -10.45 -3.64
CA ILE A 331 -13.50 -10.82 -4.16
C ILE A 331 -14.36 -11.46 -3.08
N LEU A 332 -13.78 -12.33 -2.24
CA LEU A 332 -14.50 -12.99 -1.15
C LEU A 332 -15.02 -11.97 -0.13
N LEU A 333 -14.19 -11.03 0.30
CA LEU A 333 -14.60 -9.97 1.23
C LEU A 333 -15.68 -9.06 0.63
N MET A 334 -15.54 -8.72 -0.65
CA MET A 334 -16.50 -7.86 -1.37
C MET A 334 -17.88 -8.54 -1.55
N ARG A 335 -17.95 -9.87 -1.45
CA ARG A 335 -19.22 -10.61 -1.43
C ARG A 335 -19.88 -10.64 -0.05
N LEU A 336 -19.11 -10.44 1.02
CA LEU A 336 -19.59 -10.51 2.40
C LEU A 336 -19.90 -9.14 3.00
N VAL A 337 -19.29 -8.07 2.47
CA VAL A 337 -19.34 -6.73 3.06
C VAL A 337 -19.52 -5.67 1.97
N PRO A 338 -20.30 -4.60 2.21
CA PRO A 338 -20.54 -3.55 1.21
C PRO A 338 -19.25 -2.86 0.78
N ILE A 339 -19.11 -2.71 -0.54
CA ILE A 339 -17.98 -2.08 -1.23
C ILE A 339 -17.92 -0.57 -0.95
N ILE A 340 -19.10 0.04 -0.84
CA ILE A 340 -19.28 1.45 -0.61
C ILE A 340 -19.85 1.59 0.80
N PRO A 341 -19.20 2.35 1.69
CA PRO A 341 -19.67 2.52 3.06
C PRO A 341 -21.02 3.23 3.03
N MET A 342 -22.06 2.53 3.48
CA MET A 342 -23.43 3.04 3.46
C MET A 342 -23.58 4.16 4.49
N SER A 343 -22.92 4.01 5.64
CA SER A 343 -22.93 5.02 6.69
C SER A 343 -22.39 6.38 6.23
N GLY A 344 -21.31 6.39 5.46
CA GLY A 344 -20.72 7.62 4.93
C GLY A 344 -21.63 8.34 3.92
N ILE A 345 -22.49 7.62 3.20
CA ILE A 345 -23.49 8.22 2.32
C ILE A 345 -24.63 8.81 3.16
N ILE A 346 -25.14 8.04 4.13
CA ILE A 346 -26.25 8.44 5.02
C ILE A 346 -25.87 9.68 5.84
N ASP A 347 -24.66 9.74 6.39
CA ASP A 347 -24.19 10.90 7.14
C ASP A 347 -24.09 12.16 6.24
N ASN A 348 -23.65 12.01 4.99
CA ASN A 348 -23.58 13.11 4.04
C ASN A 348 -24.99 13.61 3.66
N GLU A 349 -25.96 12.71 3.48
CA GLU A 349 -27.37 13.08 3.26
C GLU A 349 -27.98 13.79 4.47
N ARG A 350 -27.67 13.33 5.69
CA ARG A 350 -28.08 14.00 6.95
C ARG A 350 -27.50 15.42 7.01
N GLU A 351 -26.22 15.61 6.71
CA GLU A 351 -25.60 16.94 6.66
C GLU A 351 -26.25 17.86 5.62
N VAL A 352 -26.54 17.33 4.42
CA VAL A 352 -27.21 18.11 3.36
C VAL A 352 -28.62 18.53 3.79
N LYS A 353 -29.38 17.64 4.45
CA LYS A 353 -30.70 17.98 5.00
C LYS A 353 -30.61 19.09 6.04
N VAL A 354 -29.67 19.00 6.99
CA VAL A 354 -29.46 20.06 8.00
C VAL A 354 -29.10 21.40 7.34
N ARG A 355 -28.19 21.41 6.36
CA ARG A 355 -27.82 22.64 5.64
C ARG A 355 -28.98 23.26 4.86
N LYS A 356 -29.88 22.42 4.30
CA LYS A 356 -31.08 22.91 3.62
C LYS A 356 -32.05 23.56 4.61
N VAL A 357 -32.30 22.95 5.77
CA VAL A 357 -33.18 23.49 6.81
C VAL A 357 -32.69 24.86 7.30
N ILE A 358 -31.39 25.00 7.56
CA ILE A 358 -30.77 26.28 7.97
C ILE A 358 -30.91 27.35 6.88
N LYS A 359 -30.81 26.98 5.59
CA LYS A 359 -30.99 27.91 4.46
C LYS A 359 -32.44 28.33 4.19
N THR A 360 -33.42 27.61 4.71
CA THR A 360 -34.84 27.99 4.64
C THR A 360 -35.31 28.79 5.87
N GLN A 361 -34.50 28.86 6.91
CA GLN A 361 -34.79 29.64 8.13
C GLN A 361 -34.08 31.00 8.18
N ASN A 362 -33.11 31.21 7.28
CA ASN A 362 -32.54 32.52 6.93
C ASN A 362 -33.11 32.98 5.59
#